data_AF-A0A536Q9W5-F1
#
_entry.id   AF-A0A536Q9W5-F1
#
_cell.length_a   1.000
_cell.length_b   1.000
_cell.length_c   1.000
_cell.angle_alpha   90.00
_cell.angle_beta   90.00
_cell.angle_gamma   90.00
#
_symmetry.space_group_name_H-M   'P 1'
#
loop_
_entity.id
_entity.type
_entity.pdbx_description
1 polymer ?
#
loop_
_entity_poly.entity_id
_entity_poly.type
_entity_poly.pdbx_seq_one_letter_code
_entity_poly.pdbx_strand_id
1 'polypeptide(L)'
;MLVMNSAATGVAVTRLVGLSTDPNYVPAGAPLGMIGTDPDDPDDPWSAAAPPGGVIVQTPGPTASPSATGTIRIPVPKTIPTGPRRVGIQVGHWKTDEAPDELRRLIPQTGASWGELTELDVNLDVAQRLAVILNSKGIAVDILPVTVPPGYLADAVVALHADSDGVGEWSGFKMAHSARRGPYEDALLATIKKAYGDATGMEYDATHISNNMRGYFLFNWSRYQHSVSPYTPSVILEMGYLSSVDDRTLMLDHPDTLASGIANGILQFLSNTPRSKIFAQELVVPAFPSRPTRTSVP
;
A
#
# COMPACT_ATOMS: atom_id res chain seq x y z
N MET A 1 13.81 7.25 -49.56
CA MET A 1 12.95 8.42 -49.27
C MET A 1 12.70 8.40 -47.77
N LEU A 2 13.42 9.26 -47.05
CA LEU A 2 13.45 9.32 -45.59
C LEU A 2 12.25 10.15 -45.12
N VAL A 3 11.30 9.54 -44.39
CA VAL A 3 10.18 10.26 -43.79
C VAL A 3 10.55 10.54 -42.33
N MET A 4 10.79 11.81 -42.04
CA MET A 4 11.03 12.31 -40.69
C MET A 4 9.73 12.26 -39.90
N ASN A 5 9.73 11.57 -38.75
CA ASN A 5 8.66 11.66 -37.77
C ASN A 5 8.98 12.80 -36.80
N SER A 6 8.11 13.80 -36.81
CA SER A 6 8.14 14.99 -35.96
C SER A 6 8.05 14.60 -34.49
N ALA A 7 9.07 14.92 -33.71
CA ALA A 7 9.02 14.85 -32.25
C ALA A 7 8.04 15.91 -31.74
N ALA A 8 6.89 15.48 -31.22
CA ALA A 8 6.05 16.32 -30.40
C ALA A 8 6.71 16.48 -29.03
N THR A 9 7.38 17.61 -28.83
CA THR A 9 7.84 18.08 -27.52
C THR A 9 6.62 18.30 -26.64
N GLY A 10 6.34 17.34 -25.75
CA GLY A 10 5.40 17.52 -24.66
C GLY A 10 5.92 18.61 -23.75
N VAL A 11 5.17 19.71 -23.64
CA VAL A 11 5.42 20.75 -22.64
C VAL A 11 5.23 20.13 -21.27
N ALA A 12 6.33 19.88 -20.56
CA ALA A 12 6.29 19.69 -19.12
C ALA A 12 5.78 21.00 -18.53
N VAL A 13 4.56 20.98 -17.97
CA VAL A 13 4.07 22.10 -17.17
C VAL A 13 4.89 22.08 -15.89
N THR A 14 5.94 22.88 -15.87
CA THR A 14 6.80 23.14 -14.70
C THR A 14 5.98 23.87 -13.65
N ARG A 15 5.20 23.13 -12.85
CA ARG A 15 4.44 23.64 -11.69
C ARG A 15 5.36 23.70 -10.46
N LEU A 16 6.55 24.29 -10.62
CA LEU A 16 7.74 24.00 -9.79
C LEU A 16 8.26 25.20 -8.98
N VAL A 17 7.53 26.31 -8.93
CA VAL A 17 7.93 27.48 -8.14
C VAL A 17 7.15 27.49 -6.83
N GLY A 18 7.77 27.08 -5.72
CA GLY A 18 7.29 27.42 -4.37
C GLY A 18 7.36 26.35 -3.27
N LEU A 19 7.57 25.06 -3.58
CA LEU A 19 7.53 24.00 -2.56
C LEU A 19 8.73 24.04 -1.60
N SER A 20 9.95 24.15 -2.13
CA SER A 20 11.19 24.17 -1.31
C SER A 20 11.39 25.47 -0.53
N THR A 21 10.55 26.48 -0.77
CA THR A 21 10.58 27.76 -0.07
C THR A 21 9.52 27.84 1.04
N ASP A 22 8.63 26.83 1.15
CA ASP A 22 7.70 26.75 2.27
C ASP A 22 8.49 26.43 3.55
N PRO A 23 8.38 27.24 4.62
CA PRO A 23 9.12 27.00 5.86
C PRO A 23 8.75 25.68 6.55
N ASN A 24 7.62 25.07 6.17
CA ASN A 24 7.16 23.79 6.69
C ASN A 24 7.47 22.61 5.75
N TYR A 25 8.29 22.82 4.70
CA TYR A 25 8.70 21.77 3.79
C TYR A 25 9.71 20.82 4.45
N VAL A 26 9.36 19.53 4.49
CA VAL A 26 10.25 18.44 4.89
C VAL A 26 10.76 17.76 3.62
N PRO A 27 12.07 17.82 3.31
CA PRO A 27 12.61 17.23 2.10
C PRO A 27 12.50 15.71 2.12
N ALA A 28 12.46 15.09 0.93
CA ALA A 28 12.41 13.64 0.80
C ALA A 28 13.54 12.96 1.60
N GLY A 29 13.22 11.90 2.34
CA GLY A 29 14.18 11.19 3.18
C GLY A 29 14.52 11.90 4.50
N ALA A 30 14.02 13.12 4.76
CA ALA A 30 14.14 13.76 6.06
C ALA A 30 13.00 13.33 7.00
N PRO A 31 13.26 13.23 8.31
CA PRO A 31 12.27 12.81 9.29
C PRO A 31 11.06 13.76 9.33
N LEU A 32 9.85 13.20 9.34
CA LEU A 32 8.60 13.97 9.46
C LEU A 32 8.42 14.62 10.84
N GLY A 33 9.17 14.19 11.86
CA GLY A 33 9.18 14.80 13.21
C GLY A 33 7.84 14.81 13.95
N MET A 34 6.84 14.04 13.49
CA MET A 34 5.44 14.12 13.96
C MET A 34 4.98 12.91 14.80
N ILE A 35 5.84 11.90 14.95
CA ILE A 35 5.71 10.81 15.91
C ILE A 35 6.90 11.01 16.86
N GLY A 36 6.69 11.36 18.13
CA GLY A 36 7.80 11.35 19.11
C GLY A 36 8.48 9.97 19.09
N THR A 37 9.80 9.82 19.18
CA THR A 37 10.58 9.97 20.43
C THR A 37 11.07 11.37 20.82
N ASP A 38 11.67 11.46 22.00
CA ASP A 38 12.40 12.58 22.61
C ASP A 38 13.50 13.14 21.66
N PRO A 39 13.58 14.46 21.39
CA PRO A 39 14.64 15.03 20.55
C PRO A 39 16.05 14.81 21.12
N ASP A 40 16.19 14.40 22.39
CA ASP A 40 17.46 14.11 23.07
C ASP A 40 17.79 12.59 23.13
N ASP A 41 16.95 11.71 22.56
CA ASP A 41 17.20 10.25 22.52
C ASP A 41 17.67 9.79 21.12
N PRO A 42 19.00 9.59 20.91
CA PRO A 42 19.54 9.14 19.64
C PRO A 42 19.21 7.67 19.29
N ASP A 43 18.65 6.91 20.24
CA ASP A 43 18.29 5.50 20.07
C ASP A 43 16.79 5.29 19.75
N ASP A 44 15.99 6.36 19.61
CA ASP A 44 14.57 6.28 19.21
C ASP A 44 14.37 6.48 17.70
N PRO A 45 14.12 5.40 16.93
CA PRO A 45 14.27 5.48 15.49
C PRO A 45 12.93 5.31 14.76
N TRP A 46 11.92 6.20 14.92
CA TRP A 46 10.71 6.10 14.06
C TRP A 46 9.98 7.41 13.75
N SER A 47 10.71 8.49 13.45
CA SER A 47 10.12 9.49 12.56
C SER A 47 10.19 8.95 11.13
N ALA A 48 9.05 8.58 10.54
CA ALA A 48 9.05 8.23 9.12
C ALA A 48 9.65 9.37 8.33
N ALA A 49 10.51 9.04 7.38
CA ALA A 49 11.05 10.02 6.47
C ALA A 49 10.02 10.39 5.41
N ALA A 50 10.07 11.66 4.97
CA ALA A 50 9.16 12.16 3.97
C ALA A 50 9.30 11.38 2.65
N PRO A 51 8.18 11.10 1.96
CA PRO A 51 8.18 10.38 0.69
C PRO A 51 9.01 11.08 -0.39
N PRO A 52 9.33 10.39 -1.50
CA PRO A 52 9.91 11.02 -2.69
C PRO A 52 9.11 12.27 -3.11
N GLY A 53 9.78 13.42 -3.17
CA GLY A 53 9.16 14.73 -3.41
C GLY A 53 9.02 15.61 -2.15
N GLY A 54 9.22 15.05 -0.96
CA GLY A 54 9.03 15.73 0.32
C GLY A 54 7.56 15.94 0.66
N VAL A 55 7.29 16.62 1.76
CA VAL A 55 5.94 17.01 2.19
C VAL A 55 5.94 18.41 2.79
N ILE A 56 4.76 19.00 2.94
CA ILE A 56 4.56 20.20 3.74
C ILE A 56 3.75 19.81 4.97
N VAL A 57 4.30 20.07 6.15
CA VAL A 57 3.70 19.68 7.42
C VAL A 57 3.06 20.89 8.09
N GLN A 58 1.73 20.92 8.17
CA GLN A 58 1.01 22.08 8.67
C GLN A 58 0.48 21.78 10.07
N THR A 59 0.95 22.52 11.08
CA THR A 59 0.41 22.44 12.44
C THR A 59 -0.92 23.18 12.53
N PRO A 60 -1.83 22.75 13.43
CA PRO A 60 -3.00 23.55 13.77
C PRO A 60 -2.60 24.97 14.18
N GLY A 61 -3.36 25.97 13.75
CA GLY A 61 -3.09 27.37 14.10
C GLY A 61 -3.22 27.65 15.61
N PRO A 62 -2.73 28.79 16.10
CA PRO A 62 -2.72 29.13 17.53
C PRO A 62 -4.12 29.25 18.16
N THR A 63 -5.16 29.40 17.33
CA THR A 63 -6.57 29.47 17.74
C THR A 63 -7.34 28.17 17.53
N ALA A 64 -6.67 27.11 17.09
CA ALA A 64 -7.32 25.84 16.81
C ALA A 64 -7.76 25.14 18.11
N SER A 65 -8.82 24.33 18.02
CA SER A 65 -9.29 23.51 19.14
C SER A 65 -8.15 22.64 19.68
N PRO A 66 -8.11 22.32 21.00
CA PRO A 66 -7.14 21.39 21.56
C PRO A 66 -7.14 19.98 20.93
N SER A 67 -8.21 19.63 20.21
CA SER A 67 -8.35 18.37 19.46
C SER A 67 -8.03 18.49 17.97
N ALA A 68 -7.71 19.70 17.48
CA ALA A 68 -7.38 19.93 16.09
C ALA A 68 -6.10 19.18 15.73
N THR A 69 -6.17 18.41 14.66
CA THR A 69 -5.01 17.72 14.10
C THR A 69 -4.50 18.52 12.91
N GLY A 70 -3.18 18.59 12.75
CA GLY A 70 -2.56 19.26 11.59
C GLY A 70 -2.88 18.54 10.28
N THR A 71 -2.28 19.00 9.19
CA THR A 71 -2.37 18.35 7.87
C THR A 71 -0.99 18.11 7.29
N ILE A 72 -0.83 17.01 6.57
CA ILE A 72 0.35 16.76 5.73
C ILE A 72 -0.09 16.89 4.29
N ARG A 73 0.48 17.87 3.58
CA ARG A 73 0.29 18.05 2.14
C ARG A 73 1.42 17.35 1.41
N ILE A 74 1.07 16.49 0.48
CA ILE A 74 2.00 15.64 -0.26
C ILE A 74 1.97 16.11 -1.71
N PRO A 75 3.03 16.76 -2.21
CA PRO A 75 3.09 17.25 -3.58
C PRO A 75 2.94 16.12 -4.60
N VAL A 76 2.44 16.45 -5.79
CA VAL A 76 2.38 15.49 -6.90
C VAL A 76 3.80 15.02 -7.25
N PRO A 77 4.03 13.70 -7.44
CA PRO A 77 5.36 13.21 -7.79
C PRO A 77 5.90 13.89 -9.03
N LYS A 78 7.18 14.30 -8.99
CA LYS A 78 7.84 14.96 -10.14
C LYS A 78 7.90 14.07 -11.37
N THR A 79 8.05 12.76 -11.15
CA THR A 79 8.11 11.74 -12.20
C THR A 79 6.90 10.83 -12.09
N ILE A 80 5.86 11.14 -12.88
CA ILE A 80 4.68 10.29 -13.02
C ILE A 80 5.04 9.13 -13.98
N PRO A 81 4.72 7.86 -13.64
CA PRO A 81 4.96 6.73 -14.52
C PRO A 81 4.33 6.91 -15.91
N THR A 82 5.12 6.69 -16.96
CA THR A 82 4.67 6.68 -18.36
C THR A 82 4.66 5.25 -18.91
N GLY A 83 4.02 5.03 -20.07
CA GLY A 83 3.89 3.70 -20.67
C GLY A 83 2.73 2.87 -20.11
N PRO A 84 2.78 1.52 -20.20
CA PRO A 84 1.76 0.61 -19.66
C PRO A 84 1.37 0.94 -18.22
N ARG A 85 0.12 0.68 -17.82
CA ARG A 85 -0.29 0.73 -16.40
C ARG A 85 0.60 -0.25 -15.61
N ARG A 86 1.03 0.13 -14.42
CA ARG A 86 1.95 -0.65 -13.57
C ARG A 86 1.24 -1.07 -12.29
N VAL A 87 1.27 -2.36 -11.96
CA VAL A 87 0.68 -2.91 -10.74
C VAL A 87 1.75 -3.66 -9.95
N GLY A 88 1.89 -3.34 -8.67
CA GLY A 88 2.71 -4.15 -7.75
C GLY A 88 1.87 -5.24 -7.09
N ILE A 89 2.39 -6.46 -7.04
CA ILE A 89 1.81 -7.56 -6.28
C ILE A 89 2.81 -7.91 -5.17
N GLN A 90 2.51 -7.53 -3.93
CA GLN A 90 3.36 -7.86 -2.81
C GLN A 90 2.98 -9.25 -2.29
N VAL A 91 3.96 -10.15 -2.25
CA VAL A 91 3.80 -11.51 -1.74
C VAL A 91 4.09 -11.49 -0.24
N GLY A 92 3.06 -11.73 0.57
CA GLY A 92 3.20 -11.86 2.02
C GLY A 92 4.24 -12.92 2.38
N HIS A 93 5.04 -12.63 3.41
CA HIS A 93 6.09 -13.52 3.95
C HIS A 93 7.27 -13.84 3.02
N TRP A 94 7.28 -13.36 1.78
CA TRP A 94 8.38 -13.63 0.85
C TRP A 94 9.63 -12.80 1.17
N LYS A 95 10.78 -13.48 1.32
CA LYS A 95 12.11 -12.87 1.60
C LYS A 95 12.13 -12.00 2.86
N THR A 96 11.52 -12.48 3.95
CA THR A 96 11.53 -11.76 5.23
C THR A 96 12.91 -11.67 5.87
N ASP A 97 13.84 -12.55 5.50
CA ASP A 97 15.25 -12.51 5.87
C ASP A 97 16.00 -11.29 5.28
N GLU A 98 15.48 -10.72 4.19
CA GLU A 98 15.99 -9.49 3.55
C GLU A 98 15.30 -8.21 4.11
N ALA A 99 14.54 -8.32 5.20
CA ALA A 99 13.83 -7.18 5.78
C ALA A 99 14.80 -6.15 6.39
N PRO A 100 14.64 -4.84 6.10
CA PRO A 100 15.45 -3.79 6.71
C PRO A 100 15.15 -3.66 8.22
N ASP A 101 16.00 -2.95 8.95
CA ASP A 101 15.88 -2.79 10.41
C ASP A 101 14.50 -2.26 10.87
N GLU A 102 13.88 -1.36 10.10
CA GLU A 102 12.52 -0.85 10.37
C GLU A 102 11.43 -1.93 10.29
N LEU A 103 11.69 -3.02 9.57
CA LEU A 103 10.84 -4.19 9.37
C LEU A 103 11.38 -5.46 10.04
N ARG A 104 12.44 -5.39 10.88
CA ARG A 104 13.07 -6.56 11.52
C ARG A 104 12.08 -7.50 12.23
N ARG A 105 10.97 -6.97 12.73
CA ARG A 105 9.90 -7.74 13.38
C ARG A 105 9.22 -8.76 12.45
N LEU A 106 9.37 -8.61 11.13
CA LEU A 106 8.83 -9.51 10.12
C LEU A 106 9.72 -10.73 9.90
N ILE A 107 11.02 -10.66 10.23
CA ILE A 107 11.98 -11.76 10.02
C ILE A 107 11.46 -13.10 10.62
N PRO A 108 10.98 -13.16 11.88
CA PRO A 108 10.46 -14.41 12.43
C PRO A 108 9.02 -14.74 12.01
N GLN A 109 8.34 -13.91 11.22
CA GLN A 109 6.94 -14.08 10.85
C GLN A 109 6.84 -14.85 9.54
N THR A 110 6.65 -16.16 9.62
CA THR A 110 6.58 -17.06 8.45
C THR A 110 5.18 -17.19 7.83
N GLY A 111 4.16 -16.61 8.46
CA GLY A 111 2.77 -16.70 8.01
C GLY A 111 2.06 -17.94 8.55
N ALA A 112 0.82 -18.13 8.09
CA ALA A 112 0.01 -19.30 8.40
C ALA A 112 0.56 -20.58 7.72
N SER A 113 0.21 -21.75 8.27
CA SER A 113 0.55 -23.04 7.68
C SER A 113 -0.49 -24.11 8.00
N TRP A 114 -0.63 -25.09 7.11
CA TRP A 114 -1.41 -26.30 7.32
C TRP A 114 -0.66 -27.51 6.78
N GLY A 115 -0.11 -28.33 7.69
CA GLY A 115 0.80 -29.41 7.30
C GLY A 115 2.05 -28.86 6.63
N GLU A 116 2.31 -29.28 5.39
CA GLU A 116 3.43 -28.78 4.59
C GLU A 116 3.08 -27.54 3.74
N LEU A 117 1.79 -27.20 3.64
CA LEU A 117 1.35 -26.02 2.89
C LEU A 117 1.62 -24.76 3.72
N THR A 118 2.40 -23.83 3.18
CA THR A 118 2.61 -22.53 3.80
C THR A 118 1.80 -21.43 3.10
N GLU A 119 1.49 -20.38 3.85
CA GLU A 119 0.92 -19.15 3.30
C GLU A 119 1.79 -18.57 2.17
N LEU A 120 3.12 -18.61 2.33
CA LEU A 120 4.04 -18.14 1.29
C LEU A 120 3.87 -18.88 -0.03
N ASP A 121 3.69 -20.20 -0.01
CA ASP A 121 3.51 -21.01 -1.22
C ASP A 121 2.25 -20.59 -1.97
N VAL A 122 1.13 -20.41 -1.25
CA VAL A 122 -0.14 -19.95 -1.82
C VAL A 122 -0.01 -18.54 -2.39
N ASN A 123 0.55 -17.61 -1.61
CA ASN A 123 0.72 -16.22 -2.03
C ASN A 123 1.56 -16.10 -3.29
N LEU A 124 2.66 -16.87 -3.38
CA LEU A 124 3.58 -16.81 -4.51
C LEU A 124 2.97 -17.43 -5.78
N ASP A 125 2.28 -18.57 -5.68
CA ASP A 125 1.60 -19.20 -6.83
C ASP A 125 0.51 -18.28 -7.40
N VAL A 126 -0.37 -17.74 -6.55
CA VAL A 126 -1.42 -16.80 -6.98
C VAL A 126 -0.82 -15.52 -7.57
N ALA A 127 0.25 -14.97 -6.98
CA ALA A 127 0.93 -13.79 -7.51
C ALA A 127 1.50 -14.01 -8.91
N GLN A 128 2.11 -15.17 -9.16
CA GLN A 128 2.69 -15.52 -10.46
C GLN A 128 1.59 -15.66 -11.53
N ARG A 129 0.48 -16.34 -11.21
CA ARG A 129 -0.67 -16.48 -12.11
C ARG A 129 -1.32 -15.13 -12.41
N LEU A 130 -1.53 -14.32 -11.37
CA LEU A 130 -2.06 -12.97 -11.49
C LEU A 130 -1.18 -12.10 -12.40
N ALA A 131 0.15 -12.20 -12.26
CA ALA A 131 1.09 -11.50 -13.12
C ALA A 131 0.96 -11.93 -14.59
N VAL A 132 0.81 -13.22 -14.89
CA VAL A 132 0.58 -13.71 -16.26
C VAL A 132 -0.71 -13.12 -16.84
N ILE A 133 -1.81 -13.14 -16.08
CA ILE A 133 -3.10 -12.61 -16.52
C ILE A 133 -2.98 -11.11 -16.83
N LEU A 134 -2.46 -10.32 -15.89
CA LEU A 134 -2.34 -8.86 -16.04
C LEU A 134 -1.37 -8.47 -17.17
N ASN A 135 -0.22 -9.14 -17.30
CA ASN A 135 0.71 -8.91 -18.40
C ASN A 135 0.06 -9.17 -19.76
N SER A 136 -0.77 -10.22 -19.88
CA SER A 136 -1.52 -10.51 -21.12
C SER A 136 -2.52 -9.41 -21.49
N LYS A 137 -2.91 -8.55 -20.54
CA LYS A 137 -3.79 -7.39 -20.73
C LYS A 137 -3.01 -6.07 -20.91
N GLY A 138 -1.69 -6.15 -21.09
CA GLY A 138 -0.84 -4.97 -21.29
C GLY A 138 -0.59 -4.17 -20.01
N ILE A 139 -0.72 -4.78 -18.84
CA ILE A 139 -0.35 -4.19 -17.55
C ILE A 139 1.07 -4.66 -17.21
N ALA A 140 1.97 -3.73 -16.93
CA ALA A 140 3.28 -4.06 -16.37
C ALA A 140 3.11 -4.51 -14.91
N VAL A 141 3.66 -5.67 -14.54
CA VAL A 141 3.53 -6.22 -13.20
C VAL A 141 4.89 -6.38 -12.54
N ASP A 142 4.99 -5.91 -11.30
CA ASP A 142 6.14 -6.17 -10.43
C ASP A 142 5.68 -7.09 -9.29
N ILE A 143 6.26 -8.29 -9.19
CA ILE A 143 6.09 -9.16 -8.02
C ILE A 143 7.11 -8.74 -6.98
N LEU A 144 6.64 -8.32 -5.81
CA LEU A 144 7.44 -7.69 -4.76
C LEU A 144 7.52 -8.60 -3.53
N PRO A 145 8.70 -8.71 -2.88
CA PRO A 145 8.81 -9.33 -1.56
C PRO A 145 8.22 -8.42 -0.47
N VAL A 146 8.37 -8.81 0.80
CA VAL A 146 7.95 -7.96 1.92
C VAL A 146 8.62 -6.58 1.87
N THR A 147 9.89 -6.51 1.49
CA THR A 147 10.63 -5.26 1.32
C THR A 147 10.36 -4.66 -0.05
N VAL A 148 9.54 -3.63 -0.11
CA VAL A 148 9.30 -2.87 -1.34
C VAL A 148 10.26 -1.69 -1.47
N PRO A 149 10.58 -1.21 -2.69
CA PRO A 149 11.38 0.00 -2.87
C PRO A 149 10.79 1.19 -2.08
N PRO A 150 11.62 2.04 -1.45
CA PRO A 150 11.11 3.18 -0.71
C PRO A 150 10.24 4.11 -1.55
N GLY A 151 9.02 4.40 -1.06
CA GLY A 151 8.06 5.23 -1.78
C GLY A 151 7.60 4.63 -3.11
N TYR A 152 7.49 3.31 -3.20
CA TYR A 152 7.15 2.59 -4.44
C TYR A 152 5.91 3.17 -5.13
N LEU A 153 6.09 3.62 -6.37
CA LEU A 153 5.08 4.34 -7.15
C LEU A 153 4.52 3.46 -8.26
N ALA A 154 3.22 3.17 -8.20
CA ALA A 154 2.51 2.38 -9.18
C ALA A 154 1.06 2.87 -9.33
N ASP A 155 0.30 2.26 -10.25
CA ASP A 155 -1.11 2.57 -10.46
C ASP A 155 -2.05 1.88 -9.47
N ALA A 156 -1.62 0.73 -8.96
CA ALA A 156 -2.23 0.03 -7.85
C ALA A 156 -1.19 -0.93 -7.23
N VAL A 157 -1.36 -1.25 -5.95
CA VAL A 157 -0.63 -2.34 -5.29
C VAL A 157 -1.60 -3.21 -4.51
N VAL A 158 -1.43 -4.52 -4.60
CA VAL A 158 -2.18 -5.50 -3.81
C VAL A 158 -1.18 -6.36 -3.05
N ALA A 159 -1.28 -6.38 -1.73
CA ALA A 159 -0.61 -7.36 -0.89
C ALA A 159 -1.47 -8.62 -0.81
N LEU A 160 -0.88 -9.78 -1.11
CA LEU A 160 -1.53 -11.08 -1.02
C LEU A 160 -1.04 -11.80 0.24
N HIS A 161 -2.01 -12.21 1.07
CA HIS A 161 -1.85 -13.01 2.27
C HIS A 161 -2.91 -14.12 2.29
N ALA A 162 -2.73 -15.10 3.17
CA ALA A 162 -3.73 -16.11 3.47
C ALA A 162 -3.78 -16.34 4.98
N ASP A 163 -4.94 -16.12 5.58
CA ASP A 163 -5.06 -16.02 7.02
C ASP A 163 -5.22 -17.40 7.69
N SER A 164 -5.22 -17.43 9.02
CA SER A 164 -5.58 -18.59 9.81
C SER A 164 -6.06 -18.14 11.19
N ASP A 165 -7.21 -18.66 11.62
CA ASP A 165 -7.69 -18.53 13.00
C ASP A 165 -7.05 -19.58 13.94
N GLY A 166 -6.27 -20.52 13.39
CA GLY A 166 -5.56 -21.56 14.12
C GLY A 166 -6.44 -22.73 14.59
N VAL A 167 -7.77 -22.64 14.43
CA VAL A 167 -8.73 -23.65 14.90
C VAL A 167 -9.67 -24.14 13.80
N GLY A 168 -9.79 -23.43 12.67
CA GLY A 168 -10.59 -23.83 11.50
C GLY A 168 -12.07 -23.49 11.60
N GLU A 169 -12.45 -22.49 12.40
CA GLU A 169 -13.84 -22.03 12.54
C GLU A 169 -14.19 -20.92 11.54
N TRP A 170 -13.20 -20.14 11.10
CA TRP A 170 -13.40 -19.01 10.19
C TRP A 170 -13.15 -19.39 8.73
N SER A 171 -13.88 -18.74 7.82
CA SER A 171 -13.78 -18.92 6.37
C SER A 171 -14.10 -17.60 5.65
N GLY A 172 -13.79 -17.54 4.35
CA GLY A 172 -13.98 -16.36 3.53
C GLY A 172 -12.76 -15.44 3.51
N PHE A 173 -12.87 -14.34 2.76
CA PHE A 173 -11.72 -13.48 2.46
C PHE A 173 -11.85 -12.11 3.12
N LYS A 174 -10.70 -11.44 3.35
CA LYS A 174 -10.66 -10.12 4.00
C LYS A 174 -9.84 -9.13 3.22
N MET A 175 -10.24 -7.87 3.31
CA MET A 175 -9.51 -6.78 2.67
C MET A 175 -9.49 -5.54 3.53
N ALA A 176 -8.38 -4.82 3.49
CA ALA A 176 -8.25 -3.52 4.14
C ALA A 176 -7.31 -2.59 3.37
N HIS A 177 -7.43 -1.30 3.68
CA HIS A 177 -6.43 -0.28 3.41
C HIS A 177 -6.31 0.63 4.64
N SER A 178 -5.35 1.56 4.62
CA SER A 178 -5.22 2.58 5.66
C SER A 178 -6.11 3.79 5.39
N ALA A 179 -6.51 4.48 6.45
CA ALA A 179 -7.30 5.72 6.39
C ALA A 179 -6.47 6.96 5.98
N ARG A 180 -5.13 6.94 6.10
CA ARG A 180 -4.26 8.09 5.81
C ARG A 180 -3.64 7.99 4.42
N ARG A 181 -4.49 7.98 3.41
CA ARG A 181 -4.18 7.61 2.03
C ARG A 181 -4.88 8.53 1.03
N GLY A 182 -4.71 8.25 -0.26
CA GLY A 182 -5.45 8.93 -1.32
C GLY A 182 -6.95 8.59 -1.31
N PRO A 183 -7.74 9.18 -2.23
CA PRO A 183 -9.18 8.94 -2.30
C PRO A 183 -9.56 7.68 -3.10
N TYR A 184 -8.61 6.83 -3.48
CA TYR A 184 -8.83 5.77 -4.47
C TYR A 184 -8.80 4.36 -3.89
N GLU A 185 -8.39 4.21 -2.64
CA GLU A 185 -8.26 2.95 -1.92
C GLU A 185 -9.62 2.27 -1.73
N ASP A 186 -10.68 3.01 -1.41
CA ASP A 186 -12.05 2.48 -1.30
C ASP A 186 -12.51 1.90 -2.64
N ALA A 187 -12.22 2.57 -3.75
CA ALA A 187 -12.59 2.11 -5.09
C ALA A 187 -11.79 0.86 -5.52
N LEU A 188 -10.49 0.81 -5.19
CA LEU A 188 -9.66 -0.37 -5.42
C LEU A 188 -10.15 -1.57 -4.60
N LEU A 189 -10.42 -1.37 -3.31
CA LEU A 189 -10.95 -2.41 -2.43
C LEU A 189 -12.31 -2.89 -2.94
N ALA A 190 -13.23 -1.99 -3.28
CA ALA A 190 -14.58 -2.36 -3.69
C ALA A 190 -14.61 -3.19 -4.98
N THR A 191 -13.78 -2.83 -5.97
CA THR A 191 -13.70 -3.55 -7.25
C THR A 191 -13.07 -4.93 -7.09
N ILE A 192 -11.98 -5.06 -6.33
CA ILE A 192 -11.37 -6.36 -6.03
C ILE A 192 -12.30 -7.21 -5.17
N LYS A 193 -12.87 -6.67 -4.08
CA LYS A 193 -13.79 -7.40 -3.22
C LYS A 193 -14.94 -8.02 -4.00
N LYS A 194 -15.58 -7.23 -4.89
CA LYS A 194 -16.68 -7.72 -5.71
C LYS A 194 -16.20 -8.81 -6.67
N ALA A 195 -15.16 -8.55 -7.45
CA ALA A 195 -14.71 -9.49 -8.48
C ALA A 195 -14.14 -10.79 -7.89
N TYR A 196 -13.48 -10.70 -6.73
CA TYR A 196 -12.95 -11.84 -6.02
C TYR A 196 -14.07 -12.71 -5.46
N GLY A 197 -15.00 -12.14 -4.70
CA GLY A 197 -16.16 -12.87 -4.16
C GLY A 197 -17.02 -13.50 -5.26
N ASP A 198 -17.26 -12.79 -6.37
CA ASP A 198 -18.01 -13.34 -7.52
C ASP A 198 -17.29 -14.55 -8.17
N ALA A 199 -15.95 -14.52 -8.23
CA ALA A 199 -15.16 -15.56 -8.87
C ALA A 199 -14.98 -16.79 -7.99
N THR A 200 -14.75 -16.60 -6.69
CA THR A 200 -14.46 -17.67 -5.73
C THR A 200 -15.70 -18.24 -5.06
N GLY A 201 -16.79 -17.48 -5.01
CA GLY A 201 -17.96 -17.80 -4.18
C GLY A 201 -17.72 -17.62 -2.69
N MET A 202 -16.56 -17.10 -2.28
CA MET A 202 -16.23 -16.85 -0.87
C MET A 202 -16.99 -15.62 -0.35
N GLU A 203 -17.42 -15.69 0.91
CA GLU A 203 -18.00 -14.55 1.61
C GLU A 203 -16.92 -13.55 2.05
N TYR A 204 -17.30 -12.28 2.11
CA TYR A 204 -16.42 -11.23 2.63
C TYR A 204 -16.52 -11.17 4.16
N ASP A 205 -15.44 -11.54 4.85
CA ASP A 205 -15.35 -11.49 6.31
C ASP A 205 -15.01 -10.07 6.79
N ALA A 206 -16.03 -9.23 6.85
CA ALA A 206 -15.91 -7.88 7.39
C ALA A 206 -15.63 -7.86 8.91
N THR A 207 -15.96 -8.95 9.62
CA THR A 207 -15.94 -9.02 11.08
C THR A 207 -14.54 -9.18 11.65
N HIS A 208 -13.66 -9.93 10.98
CA HIS A 208 -12.32 -10.23 11.50
C HIS A 208 -11.19 -9.45 10.83
N ILE A 209 -11.49 -8.29 10.23
CA ILE A 209 -10.47 -7.37 9.74
C ILE A 209 -9.72 -6.80 10.95
N SER A 210 -8.41 -7.06 11.04
CA SER A 210 -7.60 -6.68 12.20
C SER A 210 -7.06 -5.24 12.11
N ASN A 211 -6.57 -4.71 13.24
CA ASN A 211 -5.84 -3.44 13.25
C ASN A 211 -4.50 -3.53 12.50
N ASN A 212 -3.88 -4.72 12.45
CA ASN A 212 -2.66 -4.95 11.69
C ASN A 212 -2.91 -4.85 10.18
N MET A 213 -4.07 -5.33 9.70
CA MET A 213 -4.48 -5.14 8.31
C MET A 213 -4.70 -3.65 8.00
N ARG A 214 -5.45 -2.91 8.84
CA ARG A 214 -5.71 -1.46 8.63
C ARG A 214 -4.45 -0.60 8.76
N GLY A 215 -3.48 -1.06 9.54
CA GLY A 215 -2.18 -0.41 9.78
C GLY A 215 -1.02 -1.05 9.04
N TYR A 216 -1.29 -1.87 8.01
CA TYR A 216 -0.28 -2.69 7.36
C TYR A 216 0.89 -1.85 6.84
N PHE A 217 2.11 -2.36 7.04
CA PHE A 217 3.32 -1.57 6.84
C PHE A 217 3.47 -1.08 5.39
N LEU A 218 3.06 -1.93 4.42
CA LEU A 218 3.21 -1.68 2.99
C LEU A 218 2.63 -0.33 2.57
N PHE A 219 1.51 0.10 3.15
CA PHE A 219 0.87 1.36 2.80
C PHE A 219 0.92 2.42 3.89
N ASN A 220 1.59 2.13 5.00
CA ASN A 220 1.82 3.05 6.09
C ASN A 220 3.10 3.87 5.87
N TRP A 221 3.09 4.66 4.80
CA TRP A 221 4.17 5.56 4.39
C TRP A 221 4.57 6.60 5.45
N SER A 222 3.63 6.90 6.35
CA SER A 222 3.87 7.81 7.47
C SER A 222 4.61 7.15 8.64
N ARG A 223 4.91 5.84 8.56
CA ARG A 223 5.68 5.09 9.56
C ARG A 223 6.90 4.36 8.99
N TYR A 224 6.86 3.93 7.73
CA TYR A 224 7.88 3.07 7.12
C TYR A 224 8.44 3.65 5.82
N GLN A 225 9.74 3.51 5.61
CA GLN A 225 10.42 3.88 4.37
C GLN A 225 10.10 2.93 3.23
N HIS A 226 10.23 1.63 3.45
CA HIS A 226 9.94 0.57 2.49
C HIS A 226 8.43 0.32 2.44
N SER A 227 7.73 1.30 1.90
CA SER A 227 6.29 1.36 1.74
C SER A 227 5.94 2.00 0.39
N VAL A 228 4.70 1.82 -0.06
CA VAL A 228 4.20 2.43 -1.28
C VAL A 228 4.00 3.92 -1.08
N SER A 229 4.27 4.68 -2.15
CA SER A 229 3.96 6.11 -2.20
C SER A 229 2.52 6.37 -1.76
N PRO A 230 2.23 7.47 -1.04
CA PRO A 230 0.87 7.89 -0.69
C PRO A 230 -0.07 8.05 -1.91
N TYR A 231 0.49 8.21 -3.11
CA TYR A 231 -0.28 8.26 -4.37
C TYR A 231 -0.66 6.91 -4.94
N THR A 232 -0.01 5.82 -4.53
CA THR A 232 -0.24 4.48 -5.07
C THR A 232 -1.45 3.85 -4.36
N PRO A 233 -2.63 3.73 -4.99
CA PRO A 233 -3.78 3.09 -4.34
C PRO A 233 -3.40 1.66 -3.96
N SER A 234 -3.62 1.28 -2.70
CA SER A 234 -3.07 0.02 -2.17
C SER A 234 -3.97 -0.65 -1.15
N VAL A 235 -4.07 -1.97 -1.23
CA VAL A 235 -4.86 -2.81 -0.32
C VAL A 235 -4.05 -4.04 0.10
N ILE A 236 -4.43 -4.62 1.24
CA ILE A 236 -4.10 -5.99 1.62
C ILE A 236 -5.33 -6.88 1.39
N LEU A 237 -5.12 -8.05 0.83
CA LEU A 237 -6.09 -9.11 0.61
C LEU A 237 -5.62 -10.37 1.34
N GLU A 238 -6.35 -10.77 2.36
CA GLU A 238 -6.33 -12.14 2.88
C GLU A 238 -7.23 -12.96 1.96
N MET A 239 -6.65 -13.83 1.15
CA MET A 239 -7.35 -14.55 0.07
C MET A 239 -8.34 -15.60 0.60
N GLY A 240 -8.26 -15.96 1.87
CA GLY A 240 -9.08 -16.93 2.57
C GLY A 240 -8.38 -17.38 3.84
N TYR A 241 -8.93 -18.38 4.54
CA TYR A 241 -8.30 -18.98 5.70
C TYR A 241 -7.66 -20.33 5.37
N LEU A 242 -6.34 -20.44 5.50
CA LEU A 242 -5.62 -21.71 5.40
C LEU A 242 -6.07 -22.75 6.42
N SER A 243 -6.63 -22.33 7.56
CA SER A 243 -7.20 -23.22 8.56
C SER A 243 -8.56 -23.81 8.13
N SER A 244 -9.30 -23.14 7.24
CA SER A 244 -10.56 -23.64 6.68
C SER A 244 -10.30 -24.70 5.61
N VAL A 245 -11.02 -25.82 5.68
CA VAL A 245 -10.92 -26.90 4.68
C VAL A 245 -11.40 -26.41 3.30
N ASP A 246 -12.52 -25.68 3.25
CA ASP A 246 -13.12 -25.25 2.00
C ASP A 246 -12.27 -24.17 1.31
N ASP A 247 -11.79 -23.18 2.07
CA ASP A 247 -10.95 -22.11 1.53
C ASP A 247 -9.61 -22.66 1.04
N ARG A 248 -8.97 -23.54 1.83
CA ARG A 248 -7.72 -24.19 1.46
C ARG A 248 -7.88 -25.08 0.23
N THR A 249 -9.00 -25.78 0.10
CA THR A 249 -9.31 -26.58 -1.11
C THR A 249 -9.37 -25.69 -2.34
N LEU A 250 -10.01 -24.52 -2.25
CA LEU A 250 -10.04 -23.56 -3.34
C LEU A 250 -8.63 -23.03 -3.69
N MET A 251 -7.81 -22.71 -2.68
CA MET A 251 -6.44 -22.23 -2.88
C MET A 251 -5.55 -23.27 -3.58
N LEU A 252 -5.72 -24.55 -3.26
CA LEU A 252 -4.91 -25.65 -3.80
C LEU A 252 -5.39 -26.09 -5.20
N ASP A 253 -6.69 -26.29 -5.36
CA ASP A 253 -7.24 -26.92 -6.55
C ASP A 253 -7.65 -25.90 -7.62
N HIS A 254 -7.87 -24.64 -7.22
CA HIS A 254 -8.38 -23.59 -8.07
C HIS A 254 -7.62 -22.24 -7.97
N PRO A 255 -6.28 -22.21 -7.91
CA PRO A 255 -5.52 -20.95 -7.79
C PRO A 255 -5.72 -20.01 -8.99
N ASP A 256 -6.06 -20.54 -10.17
CA ASP A 256 -6.42 -19.74 -11.35
C ASP A 256 -7.72 -18.94 -11.14
N THR A 257 -8.67 -19.46 -10.36
CA THR A 257 -9.90 -18.77 -10.00
C THR A 257 -9.60 -17.58 -9.10
N LEU A 258 -8.74 -17.78 -8.09
CA LEU A 258 -8.28 -16.69 -7.20
C LEU A 258 -7.59 -15.59 -8.01
N ALA A 259 -6.59 -15.96 -8.81
CA ALA A 259 -5.84 -15.02 -9.63
C ALA A 259 -6.75 -14.27 -10.62
N SER A 260 -7.71 -14.95 -11.25
CA SER A 260 -8.66 -14.33 -12.18
C SER A 260 -9.61 -13.35 -11.48
N GLY A 261 -10.12 -13.68 -10.29
CA GLY A 261 -10.95 -12.79 -9.48
C GLY A 261 -10.22 -11.50 -9.12
N ILE A 262 -8.97 -11.62 -8.66
CA ILE A 262 -8.12 -10.46 -8.33
C ILE A 262 -7.83 -9.62 -9.60
N ALA A 263 -7.45 -10.27 -10.70
CA ALA A 263 -7.15 -9.59 -11.96
C ALA A 263 -8.34 -8.78 -12.48
N ASN A 264 -9.54 -9.36 -12.46
CA ASN A 264 -10.76 -8.70 -12.91
C ASN A 264 -11.05 -7.44 -12.09
N GLY A 265 -10.89 -7.51 -10.77
CA GLY A 265 -11.04 -6.36 -9.89
C GLY A 265 -10.04 -5.25 -10.17
N ILE A 266 -8.75 -5.60 -10.29
CA ILE A 266 -7.68 -4.65 -10.62
C ILE A 266 -7.94 -3.97 -11.98
N LEU A 267 -8.30 -4.74 -13.01
CA LEU A 267 -8.57 -4.20 -14.34
C LEU A 267 -9.77 -3.25 -14.33
N GLN A 268 -10.83 -3.59 -13.58
CA GLN A 268 -11.99 -2.73 -13.40
C GLN A 268 -11.60 -1.41 -12.71
N PHE A 269 -10.80 -1.48 -11.63
CA PHE A 269 -10.28 -0.28 -10.97
C PHE A 269 -9.49 0.61 -11.93
N LEU A 270 -8.52 0.04 -12.66
CA LEU A 270 -7.64 0.79 -13.56
C LEU A 270 -8.42 1.45 -14.71
N SER A 271 -9.49 0.81 -15.18
CA SER A 271 -10.41 1.37 -16.17
C SER A 271 -11.20 2.57 -15.60
N ASN A 272 -11.72 2.45 -14.38
CA ASN A 272 -12.52 3.50 -13.74
C ASN A 272 -11.66 4.70 -13.25
N THR A 273 -10.39 4.41 -12.95
CA THR A 273 -9.43 5.33 -12.32
C THR A 273 -8.18 5.51 -13.21
N PRO A 274 -8.27 6.35 -14.26
CA PRO A 274 -7.11 6.68 -15.10
C PRO A 274 -6.02 7.43 -14.30
N ARG A 275 -4.76 7.31 -14.73
CA ARG A 275 -3.60 8.03 -14.14
C ARG A 275 -3.83 9.53 -13.98
N SER A 276 -4.51 10.12 -14.96
CA SER A 276 -4.85 11.55 -14.95
C SER A 276 -5.73 11.95 -13.76
N LYS A 277 -6.48 11.01 -13.17
CA LYS A 277 -7.20 11.22 -11.89
C LYS A 277 -6.28 11.01 -10.69
N ILE A 278 -5.51 9.91 -10.67
CA ILE A 278 -4.63 9.56 -9.53
C ILE A 278 -3.63 10.68 -9.22
N PHE A 279 -3.06 11.27 -10.27
CA PHE A 279 -2.02 12.30 -10.16
C PHE A 279 -2.54 13.71 -10.47
N ALA A 280 -3.85 13.95 -10.36
CA ALA A 280 -4.47 15.23 -10.72
C ALA A 280 -4.09 16.37 -9.78
N GLN A 281 -3.98 16.06 -8.49
CA GLN A 281 -3.88 17.03 -7.41
C GLN A 281 -2.95 16.52 -6.33
N GLU A 282 -2.45 17.46 -5.51
CA GLU A 282 -1.75 17.09 -4.29
C GLU A 282 -2.66 16.32 -3.32
N LEU A 283 -2.08 15.47 -2.48
CA LEU A 283 -2.82 14.79 -1.43
C LEU A 283 -2.76 15.62 -0.15
N VAL A 284 -3.87 15.67 0.57
CA VAL A 284 -3.95 16.26 1.91
C VAL A 284 -4.46 15.19 2.84
N VAL A 285 -3.65 14.81 3.82
CA VAL A 285 -4.04 13.84 4.85
C VAL A 285 -3.98 14.47 6.24
N PRO A 286 -4.73 13.95 7.22
CA PRO A 286 -4.54 14.31 8.61
C PRO A 286 -3.09 14.05 9.04
N ALA A 287 -2.48 15.01 9.72
CA ALA A 287 -1.22 14.81 10.43
C ALA A 287 -1.40 13.84 11.59
N PHE A 288 -0.32 13.52 12.30
CA PHE A 288 -0.41 12.73 13.50
C PHE A 288 -1.17 13.50 14.58
N PRO A 289 -2.05 12.85 15.36
CA PRO A 289 -2.54 13.46 16.58
C PRO A 289 -1.31 13.73 17.45
N SER A 290 -1.18 14.98 17.93
CA SER A 290 -0.22 15.32 18.96
C SER A 290 -0.45 14.35 20.12
N ARG A 291 0.49 13.43 20.40
CA ARG A 291 0.40 12.67 21.65
C ARG A 291 0.51 13.73 22.76
N PRO A 292 -0.40 13.78 23.74
CA PRO A 292 -0.22 14.68 24.86
C PRO A 292 1.18 14.43 25.42
N THR A 293 2.00 15.49 25.50
CA THR A 293 3.21 15.45 26.31
C THR A 293 2.78 14.92 27.67
N ARG A 294 3.27 13.74 28.05
CA ARG A 294 3.03 13.22 29.39
C ARG A 294 3.72 14.23 30.30
N THR A 295 2.96 15.15 30.88
CA THR A 295 3.47 16.01 31.93
C THR A 295 3.99 15.07 32.99
N SER A 296 5.31 14.97 33.12
CA SER A 296 5.93 14.40 34.31
C SER A 296 5.46 15.28 35.46
N VAL A 297 4.38 14.86 36.11
CA VAL A 297 4.06 15.37 37.42
C VAL A 297 5.19 14.85 38.32
N PRO A 298 5.94 15.73 39.00
CA PRO A 298 7.06 15.34 39.85
C PRO A 298 6.62 14.46 41.03
#